data_AF-A0A1I8N9Y6-F1
#
_entry.id   AF-A0A1I8N9Y6-F1
#
_cell.length_a   1.000
_cell.length_b   1.000
_cell.length_c   1.000
_cell.angle_alpha   90.00
_cell.angle_beta   90.00
_cell.angle_gamma   90.00
#
_symmetry.space_group_name_H-M   'P 1'
#
loop_
_entity.id
_entity.type
_entity.pdbx_description
1 polymer ?
#
loop_
_entity_poly.entity_id
_entity_poly.type
_entity_poly.pdbx_seq_one_letter_code
_entity_poly.pdbx_strand_id
1 'polypeptide(L)'
;VRMLDGKVNDVVEAQALSLNPSHIDIYSASWGPEDDGSTVDGPGPLARRAFIYGVTSGRQGKGSIFVWASGNGGRYTDSCNCDGYTNSIFTLSISSATQGGFKPWYLEECSSTLATTYSSGTPGHDKSVATVDMDGRLRPDHICTVEHTGTSASAPLAAGICALALEANPNLTWRDMQYLVVYTSRPAPLEKESGWMLNGVKRKYSHKFGYGLMDAGAMVSLAEQWTTVPPQHICKSRENNEDRKIEGTYGYTLATHMDVNGCAGTINEVRYLEHVQCRITLRFFPRGNLRILLTSPMGTTSTLLFERPRDIIKSNFDDWPFLSVHFWGEKAEGRWTLQIINGGRRRVNQPGILSKWQLIFYGTAVQPMRLKSDLVSQPIRDPVYTFPTESDLGQPINTDQFSSFLNFQNLYTGAGSNPEQAVTTVDGHNIPTPQRQNVMADSNNKLVLHDCDPECDSQGCYGRGPTQCVACKHYRLDNTCVSRCPPRSFPNQGGVCWPCHESCETCAGAGQDSCLTCAPAHLHVTDLAVCLQVCPEGYYENYDNKTCVPCEANCGSCQDRPDYCTSCEHHLVMHEHKCFSSCPLHTYETEEYK
;
A
#
# COMPACT_ATOMS: atom_id res chain seq x y z
N VAL A 1 -25.50 11.64 -8.77
CA VAL A 1 -25.24 11.01 -10.09
C VAL A 1 -26.32 9.97 -10.33
N ARG A 2 -27.05 9.99 -11.46
CA ARG A 2 -28.06 8.96 -11.79
C ARG A 2 -27.40 7.86 -12.60
N MET A 3 -27.17 6.70 -11.97
CA MET A 3 -26.50 5.55 -12.61
C MET A 3 -27.14 4.19 -12.33
N LEU A 4 -28.03 4.09 -11.32
CA LEU A 4 -28.69 2.84 -10.93
C LEU A 4 -30.02 2.58 -11.66
N ASP A 5 -30.57 3.57 -12.35
CA ASP A 5 -31.84 3.45 -13.08
C ASP A 5 -31.60 2.96 -14.51
N GLY A 6 -31.07 1.74 -14.62
CA GLY A 6 -30.64 1.12 -15.87
C GLY A 6 -29.70 -0.05 -15.66
N LYS A 7 -29.13 -0.56 -16.75
CA LYS A 7 -28.12 -1.62 -16.68
C LYS A 7 -26.81 -1.03 -16.13
N VAL A 8 -26.43 -1.46 -14.93
CA VAL A 8 -25.15 -1.10 -14.30
C VAL A 8 -24.07 -2.07 -14.79
N ASN A 9 -22.95 -1.53 -15.26
CA ASN A 9 -21.76 -2.27 -15.65
C ASN A 9 -20.50 -1.51 -15.19
N ASP A 10 -19.34 -2.13 -15.31
CA ASP A 10 -18.06 -1.57 -14.82
C ASP A 10 -17.75 -0.17 -15.38
N VAL A 11 -18.11 0.11 -16.64
CA VAL A 11 -17.93 1.45 -17.25
C VAL A 11 -18.82 2.49 -16.57
N VAL A 12 -20.10 2.16 -16.36
CA VAL A 12 -21.07 3.07 -15.72
C VAL A 12 -20.65 3.38 -14.28
N GLU A 13 -20.18 2.38 -13.55
CA GLU A 13 -19.63 2.54 -12.19
C GLU A 13 -18.38 3.42 -12.20
N ALA A 14 -17.43 3.14 -13.09
CA ALA A 14 -16.20 3.92 -13.22
C ALA A 14 -16.48 5.40 -13.54
N GLN A 15 -17.38 5.67 -14.49
CA GLN A 15 -17.78 7.04 -14.85
C GLN A 15 -18.46 7.77 -13.69
N ALA A 16 -19.32 7.08 -12.93
CA ALA A 16 -19.95 7.67 -11.76
C ALA A 16 -18.93 8.01 -10.65
N LEU A 17 -17.97 7.12 -10.41
CA LEU A 17 -16.92 7.27 -9.40
C LEU A 17 -15.88 8.33 -9.75
N SER A 18 -15.64 8.55 -11.05
CA SER A 18 -14.66 9.52 -11.57
C SER A 18 -15.29 10.83 -12.05
N LEU A 19 -16.58 11.05 -11.80
CA LEU A 19 -17.25 12.26 -12.25
C LEU A 19 -16.67 13.50 -11.54
N ASN A 20 -16.14 14.44 -12.32
CA ASN A 20 -15.68 15.77 -11.87
C ASN A 20 -14.88 15.76 -10.55
N PRO A 21 -13.78 15.01 -10.44
CA PRO A 21 -13.10 14.77 -9.16
C PRO A 21 -12.31 15.98 -8.67
N SER A 22 -12.11 17.00 -9.51
CA SER A 22 -11.56 18.30 -9.09
C SER A 22 -12.62 19.23 -8.49
N HIS A 23 -13.91 18.92 -8.65
CA HIS A 23 -15.03 19.72 -8.15
C HIS A 23 -15.79 19.01 -7.02
N ILE A 24 -16.02 17.70 -7.15
CA ILE A 24 -16.73 16.89 -6.16
C ILE A 24 -15.75 16.44 -5.09
N ASP A 25 -16.01 16.81 -3.83
CA ASP A 25 -15.19 16.38 -2.70
C ASP A 25 -15.54 14.97 -2.19
N ILE A 26 -16.85 14.72 -2.04
CA ILE A 26 -17.38 13.52 -1.37
C ILE A 26 -18.38 12.83 -2.28
N TYR A 27 -18.20 11.53 -2.44
CA TYR A 27 -19.12 10.63 -3.14
C TYR A 27 -19.79 9.76 -2.08
N SER A 28 -21.12 9.74 -2.05
CA SER A 28 -21.91 8.88 -1.17
C SER A 28 -22.60 7.81 -1.99
N ALA A 29 -22.32 6.54 -1.69
CA ALA A 29 -22.85 5.40 -2.40
C ALA A 29 -23.34 4.31 -1.44
N SER A 30 -24.28 3.51 -1.91
CA SER A 30 -24.92 2.44 -1.14
C SER A 30 -25.38 1.30 -2.03
N TRP A 31 -24.64 1.09 -3.11
CA TRP A 31 -24.79 0.00 -4.08
C TRP A 31 -23.56 -0.90 -4.00
N GLY A 32 -23.70 -2.11 -4.49
CA GLY A 32 -22.69 -3.17 -4.43
C GLY A 32 -23.27 -4.46 -5.00
N PRO A 33 -22.65 -5.61 -4.72
CA PRO A 33 -23.21 -6.92 -5.04
C PRO A 33 -24.55 -7.15 -4.35
N GLU A 34 -25.25 -8.21 -4.75
CA GLU A 34 -26.51 -8.57 -4.12
C GLU A 34 -26.27 -9.04 -2.67
N ASP A 35 -26.98 -8.42 -1.73
CA ASP A 35 -26.93 -8.70 -0.28
C ASP A 35 -27.66 -10.01 0.09
N ASP A 36 -27.40 -11.12 -0.61
CA ASP A 36 -28.15 -12.38 -0.51
C ASP A 36 -27.55 -13.41 0.48
N GLY A 37 -26.41 -13.08 1.11
CA GLY A 37 -25.67 -14.00 1.97
C GLY A 37 -24.90 -15.08 1.21
N SER A 38 -24.70 -14.91 -0.10
CA SER A 38 -24.08 -15.91 -0.98
C SER A 38 -23.09 -15.32 -1.99
N THR A 39 -23.33 -14.10 -2.44
CA THR A 39 -22.52 -13.42 -3.45
C THR A 39 -21.14 -13.03 -2.92
N VAL A 40 -20.13 -13.11 -3.78
CA VAL A 40 -18.79 -12.54 -3.53
C VAL A 40 -18.39 -11.85 -4.82
N ASP A 41 -18.38 -10.53 -4.80
CA ASP A 41 -18.11 -9.73 -5.99
C ASP A 41 -17.63 -8.34 -5.59
N GLY A 42 -17.08 -7.58 -6.53
CA GLY A 42 -16.50 -6.26 -6.25
C GLY A 42 -16.33 -5.42 -7.49
N PRO A 43 -15.63 -4.27 -7.38
CA PRO A 43 -15.41 -3.40 -8.51
C PRO A 43 -14.64 -4.11 -9.61
N GLY A 44 -15.13 -3.96 -10.84
CA GLY A 44 -14.40 -4.37 -12.03
C GLY A 44 -13.13 -3.53 -12.25
N PRO A 45 -12.31 -3.87 -13.25
CA PRO A 45 -11.04 -3.19 -13.50
C PRO A 45 -11.17 -1.67 -13.68
N LEU A 46 -12.23 -1.18 -14.34
CA LEU A 46 -12.43 0.26 -14.56
C LEU A 46 -12.87 0.96 -13.29
N ALA A 47 -13.84 0.41 -12.55
CA ALA A 47 -14.29 0.96 -11.28
C ALA A 47 -13.15 1.00 -10.26
N ARG A 48 -12.30 -0.04 -10.22
CA ARG A 48 -11.10 -0.07 -9.38
C ARG A 48 -10.10 1.03 -9.76
N ARG A 49 -9.87 1.25 -11.06
CA ARG A 49 -9.00 2.33 -11.55
C ARG A 49 -9.60 3.71 -11.23
N ALA A 50 -10.92 3.86 -11.29
CA ALA A 50 -11.62 5.08 -10.90
C ALA A 50 -11.45 5.39 -9.40
N PHE A 51 -11.52 4.39 -8.51
CA PHE A 51 -11.20 4.58 -7.09
C PHE A 51 -9.76 5.07 -6.90
N ILE A 52 -8.78 4.42 -7.53
CA ILE A 52 -7.36 4.79 -7.43
C ILE A 52 -7.15 6.21 -7.94
N TYR A 53 -7.71 6.55 -9.11
CA TYR A 53 -7.63 7.89 -9.67
C TYR A 53 -8.28 8.94 -8.75
N GLY A 54 -9.46 8.62 -8.20
CA GLY A 54 -10.16 9.48 -7.24
C GLY A 54 -9.31 9.80 -6.01
N VAL A 55 -8.75 8.79 -5.34
CA VAL A 55 -7.95 9.01 -4.11
C VAL A 55 -6.56 9.60 -4.36
N THR A 56 -6.01 9.48 -5.58
CA THR A 56 -4.68 10.01 -5.93
C THR A 56 -4.72 11.40 -6.55
N SER A 57 -5.74 11.69 -7.37
CA SER A 57 -5.80 12.90 -8.20
C SER A 57 -6.99 13.80 -7.86
N GLY A 58 -8.06 13.24 -7.28
CA GLY A 58 -9.23 14.00 -6.86
C GLY A 58 -8.89 15.07 -5.82
N ARG A 59 -9.72 16.11 -5.74
CA ARG A 59 -9.56 17.25 -4.82
C ARG A 59 -8.16 17.86 -4.88
N GLN A 60 -7.64 18.06 -6.09
CA GLN A 60 -6.31 18.63 -6.35
C GLN A 60 -5.19 17.80 -5.68
N GLY A 61 -5.28 16.47 -5.76
CA GLY A 61 -4.31 15.54 -5.18
C GLY A 61 -4.51 15.20 -3.70
N LYS A 62 -5.51 15.78 -3.03
CA LYS A 62 -5.88 15.39 -1.64
C LYS A 62 -6.64 14.07 -1.57
N GLY A 63 -7.23 13.66 -2.69
CA GLY A 63 -8.00 12.44 -2.86
C GLY A 63 -9.48 12.62 -2.53
N SER A 64 -10.34 12.17 -3.46
CA SER A 64 -11.78 12.07 -3.29
C SER A 64 -12.15 11.20 -2.08
N ILE A 65 -13.22 11.56 -1.38
CA ILE A 65 -13.72 10.81 -0.23
C ILE A 65 -14.91 9.97 -0.68
N PHE A 66 -14.75 8.66 -0.68
CA PHE A 66 -15.82 7.72 -1.04
C PHE A 66 -16.47 7.17 0.25
N VAL A 67 -17.68 7.61 0.58
CA VAL A 67 -18.45 7.09 1.72
C VAL A 67 -19.40 6.01 1.23
N TRP A 68 -19.34 4.83 1.86
CA TRP A 68 -20.04 3.63 1.40
C TRP A 68 -20.90 3.03 2.50
N ALA A 69 -22.13 2.61 2.16
CA ALA A 69 -22.95 1.82 3.06
C ALA A 69 -22.44 0.38 3.13
N SER A 70 -22.44 -0.22 4.32
CA SER A 70 -21.89 -1.56 4.53
C SER A 70 -22.79 -2.73 4.09
N GLY A 71 -23.93 -2.49 3.43
CA GLY A 71 -24.87 -3.53 2.97
C GLY A 71 -26.08 -3.78 3.89
N ASN A 72 -27.11 -4.46 3.38
CA ASN A 72 -28.40 -4.72 4.03
C ASN A 72 -28.72 -6.23 4.18
N GLY A 73 -27.73 -7.10 3.99
CA GLY A 73 -27.83 -8.57 3.98
C GLY A 73 -27.90 -9.23 5.35
N GLY A 74 -28.05 -8.48 6.44
CA GLY A 74 -28.05 -9.01 7.81
C GLY A 74 -29.10 -10.12 8.05
N ARG A 75 -30.28 -10.01 7.44
CA ARG A 75 -31.34 -11.05 7.50
C ARG A 75 -30.89 -12.38 6.85
N TYR A 76 -29.98 -12.28 5.90
CA TYR A 76 -29.43 -13.39 5.15
C TYR A 76 -28.08 -13.87 5.69
N THR A 77 -27.66 -13.33 6.85
CA THR A 77 -26.37 -13.63 7.49
C THR A 77 -25.22 -13.39 6.51
N ASP A 78 -25.29 -12.29 5.76
CA ASP A 78 -24.22 -11.87 4.88
C ASP A 78 -23.05 -11.26 5.65
N SER A 79 -21.91 -11.14 4.98
CA SER A 79 -20.71 -10.52 5.50
C SER A 79 -20.13 -9.55 4.49
N CYS A 80 -20.10 -8.27 4.86
CA CYS A 80 -19.69 -7.20 3.97
C CYS A 80 -18.24 -7.28 3.47
N ASN A 81 -17.39 -8.14 4.04
CA ASN A 81 -16.09 -8.42 3.43
C ASN A 81 -16.16 -9.24 2.12
N CYS A 82 -17.34 -9.75 1.77
CA CYS A 82 -17.65 -10.35 0.48
C CYS A 82 -18.12 -9.34 -0.58
N ASP A 83 -18.37 -8.09 -0.16
CA ASP A 83 -18.58 -6.96 -1.06
C ASP A 83 -17.25 -6.19 -1.23
N GLY A 84 -16.68 -6.25 -2.44
CA GLY A 84 -15.42 -5.62 -2.77
C GLY A 84 -15.43 -4.08 -2.78
N TYR A 85 -16.61 -3.46 -2.78
CA TYR A 85 -16.75 -2.00 -2.66
C TYR A 85 -16.52 -1.56 -1.22
N THR A 86 -17.31 -2.08 -0.27
CA THR A 86 -17.16 -1.79 1.16
C THR A 86 -15.86 -2.35 1.76
N ASN A 87 -15.33 -3.45 1.20
CA ASN A 87 -14.06 -4.07 1.56
C ASN A 87 -12.82 -3.37 0.92
N SER A 88 -13.01 -2.20 0.29
CA SER A 88 -11.92 -1.41 -0.29
C SER A 88 -11.28 -0.48 0.74
N ILE A 89 -9.95 -0.30 0.70
CA ILE A 89 -9.27 0.69 1.54
C ILE A 89 -9.65 2.14 1.16
N PHE A 90 -10.10 2.34 -0.08
CA PHE A 90 -10.42 3.65 -0.63
C PHE A 90 -11.81 4.15 -0.21
N THR A 91 -12.64 3.26 0.34
CA THR A 91 -13.98 3.57 0.82
C THR A 91 -13.99 3.69 2.33
N LEU A 92 -14.69 4.72 2.80
CA LEU A 92 -15.07 4.90 4.19
C LEU A 92 -16.39 4.16 4.40
N SER A 93 -16.29 2.89 4.83
CA SER A 93 -17.44 2.01 5.05
C SER A 93 -18.18 2.35 6.35
N ILE A 94 -19.50 2.55 6.24
CA ILE A 94 -20.40 3.02 7.29
C ILE A 94 -21.53 2.03 7.50
N SER A 95 -21.65 1.59 8.76
CA SER A 95 -22.74 0.74 9.24
C SER A 95 -23.84 1.57 9.92
N SER A 96 -24.84 0.89 10.50
CA SER A 96 -26.03 1.51 11.09
C SER A 96 -26.27 1.11 12.54
N ALA A 97 -26.77 2.05 13.34
CA ALA A 97 -27.34 1.80 14.65
C ALA A 97 -28.81 2.21 14.68
N THR A 98 -29.63 1.48 15.44
CA THR A 98 -30.99 1.91 15.74
C THR A 98 -30.99 3.13 16.66
N GLN A 99 -32.13 3.80 16.80
CA GLN A 99 -32.30 4.89 17.78
C GLN A 99 -31.93 4.46 19.20
N GLY A 100 -32.22 3.21 19.59
CA GLY A 100 -31.85 2.65 20.90
C GLY A 100 -30.37 2.30 21.07
N GLY A 101 -29.55 2.40 20.02
CA GLY A 101 -28.14 2.05 20.03
C GLY A 101 -27.87 0.55 19.87
N PHE A 102 -28.74 -0.17 19.17
CA PHE A 102 -28.62 -1.61 18.91
C PHE A 102 -28.30 -1.92 17.45
N LYS A 103 -27.90 -3.16 17.18
CA LYS A 103 -27.72 -3.68 15.81
C LYS A 103 -29.10 -3.76 15.10
N PRO A 104 -29.32 -3.08 13.97
CA PRO A 104 -30.52 -3.30 13.16
C PRO A 104 -30.48 -4.67 12.45
N TRP A 105 -31.67 -5.19 12.11
CA TRP A 105 -31.84 -6.53 11.55
C TRP A 105 -31.19 -6.73 10.16
N TYR A 106 -31.00 -5.64 9.41
CA TYR A 106 -30.39 -5.64 8.08
C TYR A 106 -28.87 -5.47 8.11
N LEU A 107 -28.25 -5.17 9.27
CA LEU A 107 -26.82 -4.90 9.36
C LEU A 107 -25.98 -6.14 9.03
N GLU A 108 -24.99 -5.93 8.15
CA GLU A 108 -23.92 -6.88 7.87
C GLU A 108 -22.70 -6.65 8.76
N GLU A 109 -22.10 -7.75 9.23
CA GLU A 109 -20.91 -7.70 10.08
C GLU A 109 -19.66 -7.98 9.26
N CYS A 110 -18.64 -7.13 9.40
CA CYS A 110 -17.34 -7.34 8.78
C CYS A 110 -16.25 -6.48 9.44
N SER A 111 -14.99 -6.78 9.10
CA SER A 111 -13.84 -6.07 9.64
C SER A 111 -13.42 -4.84 8.84
N SER A 112 -14.06 -4.56 7.70
CA SER A 112 -13.79 -3.38 6.86
C SER A 112 -14.59 -2.15 7.30
N THR A 113 -15.70 -2.32 8.01
CA THR A 113 -16.52 -1.22 8.57
C THR A 113 -15.69 -0.31 9.47
N LEU A 114 -15.65 1.00 9.16
CA LEU A 114 -14.85 1.97 9.92
C LEU A 114 -15.64 2.57 11.09
N ALA A 115 -16.91 2.94 10.86
CA ALA A 115 -17.76 3.59 11.87
C ALA A 115 -19.25 3.37 11.59
N THR A 116 -20.10 4.06 12.35
CA THR A 116 -21.55 3.93 12.31
C THR A 116 -22.24 5.28 12.42
N THR A 117 -23.37 5.43 11.75
CA THR A 117 -24.35 6.49 12.01
C THR A 117 -25.71 5.88 12.33
N TYR A 118 -26.67 6.71 12.75
CA TYR A 118 -28.03 6.24 12.98
C TYR A 118 -28.77 5.95 11.68
N SER A 119 -29.66 4.95 11.72
CA SER A 119 -30.66 4.69 10.69
C SER A 119 -31.92 4.13 11.36
N SER A 120 -32.79 3.48 10.57
CA SER A 120 -33.98 2.79 11.06
C SER A 120 -33.65 1.58 11.93
N GLY A 121 -34.62 1.14 12.72
CA GLY A 121 -34.51 -0.05 13.55
C GLY A 121 -35.73 -0.95 13.45
N THR A 122 -36.22 -1.39 14.60
CA THR A 122 -37.41 -2.22 14.70
C THR A 122 -38.64 -1.39 14.35
N PRO A 123 -39.43 -1.76 13.31
CA PRO A 123 -40.62 -1.01 12.93
C PRO A 123 -41.60 -0.86 14.10
N GLY A 124 -42.09 0.35 14.33
CA GLY A 124 -43.02 0.68 15.43
C GLY A 124 -42.36 0.89 16.80
N HIS A 125 -41.06 0.63 16.94
CA HIS A 125 -40.30 0.90 18.17
C HIS A 125 -39.22 1.96 17.96
N ASP A 126 -38.42 1.84 16.90
CA ASP A 126 -37.38 2.79 16.54
C ASP A 126 -37.87 3.75 15.45
N LYS A 127 -37.46 5.02 15.53
CA LYS A 127 -37.66 5.97 14.44
C LYS A 127 -36.75 5.65 13.25
N SER A 128 -37.22 6.02 12.06
CA SER A 128 -36.47 5.97 10.79
C SER A 128 -35.89 7.35 10.44
N VAL A 129 -35.17 7.44 9.32
CA VAL A 129 -34.52 8.69 8.90
C VAL A 129 -35.54 9.59 8.18
N ALA A 130 -35.61 10.85 8.62
CA ALA A 130 -36.42 11.88 7.97
C ALA A 130 -35.59 12.62 6.91
N THR A 131 -36.10 12.72 5.69
CA THR A 131 -35.40 13.36 4.56
C THR A 131 -36.39 13.80 3.47
N VAL A 132 -35.87 14.51 2.46
CA VAL A 132 -36.59 14.75 1.20
C VAL A 132 -36.79 13.45 0.43
N ASP A 133 -37.91 13.33 -0.27
CA ASP A 133 -38.27 12.17 -1.09
C ASP A 133 -38.24 12.58 -2.60
N MET A 134 -38.99 11.88 -3.45
CA MET A 134 -39.02 12.08 -4.89
C MET A 134 -39.26 13.54 -5.33
N ASP A 135 -38.80 13.86 -6.54
CA ASP A 135 -39.03 15.16 -7.17
C ASP A 135 -40.52 15.54 -7.11
N GLY A 136 -40.81 16.71 -6.54
CA GLY A 136 -42.17 17.22 -6.40
C GLY A 136 -42.90 17.42 -7.73
N ARG A 137 -42.19 17.46 -8.87
CA ARG A 137 -42.79 17.42 -10.21
C ARG A 137 -43.39 16.04 -10.55
N LEU A 138 -42.81 14.97 -10.02
CA LEU A 138 -43.27 13.59 -10.24
C LEU A 138 -44.28 13.15 -9.18
N ARG A 139 -44.08 13.60 -7.93
CA ARG A 139 -44.88 13.21 -6.76
C ARG A 139 -45.09 14.42 -5.82
N PRO A 140 -45.95 15.38 -6.17
CA PRO A 140 -46.12 16.62 -5.39
C PRO A 140 -46.58 16.39 -3.94
N ASP A 141 -47.32 15.30 -3.68
CA ASP A 141 -47.80 14.96 -2.33
C ASP A 141 -46.78 14.16 -1.49
N HIS A 142 -45.64 13.75 -2.07
CA HIS A 142 -44.62 12.91 -1.41
C HIS A 142 -43.22 13.50 -1.61
N ILE A 143 -43.03 14.74 -1.15
CA ILE A 143 -41.74 15.46 -1.22
C ILE A 143 -40.86 15.24 0.01
N CYS A 144 -41.42 14.67 1.08
CA CYS A 144 -40.73 14.37 2.33
C CYS A 144 -41.10 12.95 2.79
N THR A 145 -40.15 12.26 3.40
CA THR A 145 -40.36 10.95 4.03
C THR A 145 -39.79 10.93 5.44
N VAL A 146 -40.41 10.14 6.32
CA VAL A 146 -39.90 9.79 7.66
C VAL A 146 -39.60 8.30 7.78
N GLU A 147 -39.62 7.59 6.65
CA GLU A 147 -39.55 6.14 6.57
C GLU A 147 -38.30 5.65 5.82
N HIS A 148 -37.31 6.52 5.58
CA HIS A 148 -36.07 6.10 4.94
C HIS A 148 -35.27 5.16 5.87
N THR A 149 -34.81 4.02 5.34
CA THR A 149 -34.30 2.88 6.12
C THR A 149 -33.02 2.29 5.51
N GLY A 150 -32.38 1.38 6.26
CA GLY A 150 -31.23 0.62 5.78
C GLY A 150 -29.89 1.31 6.00
N THR A 151 -28.79 0.62 5.72
CA THR A 151 -27.44 1.21 5.73
C THR A 151 -27.29 2.31 4.69
N SER A 152 -28.11 2.28 3.64
CA SER A 152 -28.21 3.32 2.62
C SER A 152 -28.65 4.69 3.16
N ALA A 153 -29.33 4.73 4.32
CA ALA A 153 -29.65 6.00 4.99
C ALA A 153 -28.52 6.49 5.92
N SER A 154 -27.60 5.61 6.32
CA SER A 154 -26.46 5.93 7.18
C SER A 154 -25.31 6.59 6.40
N ALA A 155 -24.94 6.04 5.24
CA ALA A 155 -23.84 6.58 4.43
C ALA A 155 -24.00 8.09 4.07
N PRO A 156 -25.20 8.60 3.72
CA PRO A 156 -25.40 10.03 3.48
C PRO A 156 -25.21 10.90 4.72
N LEU A 157 -25.60 10.41 5.91
CA LEU A 157 -25.35 11.13 7.17
C LEU A 157 -23.86 11.25 7.45
N ALA A 158 -23.12 10.16 7.27
CA ALA A 158 -21.67 10.16 7.40
C ALA A 158 -20.99 11.09 6.37
N ALA A 159 -21.48 11.12 5.13
CA ALA A 159 -21.00 12.06 4.11
C ALA A 159 -21.24 13.52 4.52
N GLY A 160 -22.39 13.83 5.11
CA GLY A 160 -22.67 15.16 5.68
C GLY A 160 -21.69 15.53 6.80
N ILE A 161 -21.38 14.60 7.70
CA ILE A 161 -20.38 14.82 8.76
C ILE A 161 -18.97 15.05 8.17
N CYS A 162 -18.59 14.28 7.14
CA CYS A 162 -17.33 14.47 6.43
C CYS A 162 -17.26 15.87 5.77
N ALA A 163 -18.38 16.36 5.23
CA ALA A 163 -18.44 17.70 4.64
C ALA A 163 -18.18 18.80 5.68
N LEU A 164 -18.76 18.68 6.89
CA LEU A 164 -18.49 19.61 7.99
C LEU A 164 -17.01 19.60 8.41
N ALA A 165 -16.39 18.42 8.48
CA ALA A 165 -14.96 18.30 8.78
C ALA A 165 -14.07 18.91 7.67
N LEU A 166 -14.46 18.77 6.40
CA LEU A 166 -13.78 19.41 5.27
C LEU A 166 -13.95 20.93 5.26
N GLU A 167 -15.10 21.44 5.67
CA GLU A 167 -15.32 22.89 5.83
C GLU A 167 -14.38 23.46 6.89
N ALA A 168 -14.24 22.76 8.03
CA ALA A 168 -13.32 23.13 9.10
C ALA A 168 -11.83 23.04 8.69
N ASN A 169 -11.48 22.06 7.84
CA ASN A 169 -10.14 21.92 7.30
C ASN A 169 -10.15 21.37 5.86
N PRO A 170 -10.06 22.25 4.84
CA PRO A 170 -10.12 21.82 3.44
C PRO A 170 -8.85 21.09 2.98
N ASN A 171 -7.81 21.02 3.81
CA ASN A 171 -6.54 20.35 3.49
C ASN A 171 -6.51 18.87 3.89
N LEU A 172 -7.56 18.38 4.55
CA LEU A 172 -7.68 16.95 4.86
C LEU A 172 -7.63 16.11 3.58
N THR A 173 -6.74 15.12 3.58
CA THR A 173 -6.69 14.07 2.57
C THR A 173 -7.75 12.99 2.82
N TRP A 174 -7.96 12.10 1.86
CA TRP A 174 -8.86 10.95 2.03
C TRP A 174 -8.48 10.06 3.23
N ARG A 175 -7.17 9.89 3.50
CA ARG A 175 -6.65 9.17 4.67
C ARG A 175 -6.88 9.95 5.95
N ASP A 176 -6.61 11.25 5.96
CA ASP A 176 -6.87 12.10 7.13
C ASP A 176 -8.32 12.00 7.58
N MET A 177 -9.28 11.96 6.65
CA MET A 177 -10.69 11.78 6.98
C MET A 177 -10.95 10.45 7.70
N GLN A 178 -10.36 9.34 7.24
CA GLN A 178 -10.48 8.05 7.92
C GLN A 178 -9.85 8.09 9.32
N TYR A 179 -8.68 8.73 9.47
CA TYR A 179 -8.08 8.97 10.79
C TYR A 179 -9.02 9.74 11.71
N LEU A 180 -9.61 10.86 11.25
CA LEU A 180 -10.56 11.61 12.08
C LEU A 180 -11.69 10.69 12.57
N VAL A 181 -12.31 9.92 11.68
CA VAL A 181 -13.37 8.96 12.04
C VAL A 181 -12.91 7.96 13.10
N VAL A 182 -11.74 7.33 12.94
CA VAL A 182 -11.22 6.34 13.90
C VAL A 182 -10.96 6.96 15.28
N TYR A 183 -10.52 8.22 15.33
CA TYR A 183 -10.12 8.88 16.57
C TYR A 183 -11.28 9.56 17.31
N THR A 184 -12.35 9.92 16.62
CA THR A 184 -13.47 10.68 17.22
C THR A 184 -14.76 9.87 17.35
N SER A 185 -14.87 8.71 16.70
CA SER A 185 -16.04 7.84 16.85
C SER A 185 -16.21 7.37 18.29
N ARG A 186 -17.46 7.32 18.76
CA ARG A 186 -17.81 7.04 20.15
C ARG A 186 -18.48 5.67 20.28
N PRO A 187 -17.86 4.72 20.99
CA PRO A 187 -18.50 3.45 21.33
C PRO A 187 -19.66 3.60 22.30
N ALA A 188 -19.56 4.53 23.27
CA ALA A 188 -20.44 4.63 24.45
C ALA A 188 -21.96 4.56 24.15
N PRO A 189 -22.50 5.25 23.11
CA PRO A 189 -23.92 5.16 22.79
C PRO A 189 -24.40 3.76 22.37
N LEU A 190 -23.47 2.89 21.96
CA LEU A 190 -23.69 1.57 21.36
C LEU A 190 -23.15 0.43 22.25
N GLU A 191 -22.63 0.73 23.44
CA GLU A 191 -22.00 -0.27 24.34
C GLU A 191 -22.99 -1.26 24.96
N LYS A 192 -24.29 -0.99 24.87
CA LYS A 192 -25.33 -1.94 25.29
C LYS A 192 -25.38 -3.18 24.40
N GLU A 193 -24.96 -3.04 23.14
CA GLU A 193 -24.86 -4.14 22.21
C GLU A 193 -23.54 -4.91 22.44
N SER A 194 -23.61 -6.24 22.42
CA SER A 194 -22.44 -7.08 22.68
C SER A 194 -21.51 -7.16 21.45
N GLY A 195 -20.26 -7.55 21.68
CA GLY A 195 -19.26 -7.77 20.63
C GLY A 195 -18.14 -6.71 20.54
N TRP A 196 -18.09 -5.77 21.48
CA TRP A 196 -16.97 -4.83 21.60
C TRP A 196 -15.69 -5.52 22.06
N MET A 197 -14.59 -5.24 21.37
CA MET A 197 -13.25 -5.74 21.68
C MET A 197 -12.27 -4.58 21.76
N LEU A 198 -11.14 -4.79 22.45
CA LEU A 198 -10.03 -3.84 22.47
C LEU A 198 -8.95 -4.32 21.51
N ASN A 199 -8.43 -3.41 20.70
CA ASN A 199 -7.25 -3.69 19.88
C ASN A 199 -5.95 -3.49 20.67
N GLY A 200 -4.81 -3.70 20.02
CA GLY A 200 -3.48 -3.68 20.62
C GLY A 200 -3.11 -2.31 21.22
N VAL A 201 -3.67 -1.24 20.67
CA VAL A 201 -3.52 0.14 21.18
C VAL A 201 -4.70 0.58 22.08
N LYS A 202 -5.48 -0.38 22.58
CA LYS A 202 -6.58 -0.17 23.54
C LYS A 202 -7.75 0.68 23.02
N ARG A 203 -7.94 0.74 21.69
CA ARG A 203 -9.13 1.33 21.09
C ARG A 203 -10.23 0.26 20.98
N LYS A 204 -11.46 0.62 21.36
CA LYS A 204 -12.63 -0.26 21.21
C LYS A 204 -13.02 -0.35 19.75
N TYR A 205 -13.34 -1.55 19.28
CA TYR A 205 -13.89 -1.80 17.95
C TYR A 205 -14.96 -2.90 18.00
N SER A 206 -15.78 -2.97 16.96
CA SER A 206 -16.85 -3.96 16.79
C SER A 206 -17.03 -4.27 15.31
N HIS A 207 -17.19 -5.55 14.94
CA HIS A 207 -17.55 -5.96 13.58
C HIS A 207 -18.94 -5.44 13.14
N LYS A 208 -19.77 -5.00 14.09
CA LYS A 208 -21.07 -4.38 13.83
C LYS A 208 -20.94 -2.89 13.56
N PHE A 209 -20.10 -2.20 14.34
CA PHE A 209 -20.11 -0.73 14.43
C PHE A 209 -18.79 -0.04 14.09
N GLY A 210 -17.77 -0.79 13.66
CA GLY A 210 -16.41 -0.28 13.50
C GLY A 210 -15.90 0.31 14.82
N TYR A 211 -15.39 1.54 14.77
CA TYR A 211 -14.94 2.30 15.95
C TYR A 211 -16.05 3.01 16.73
N GLY A 212 -17.31 2.92 16.26
CA GLY A 212 -18.49 3.42 16.95
C GLY A 212 -19.24 4.51 16.21
N LEU A 213 -20.07 5.23 16.95
CA LEU A 213 -20.95 6.25 16.39
C LEU A 213 -20.14 7.52 16.03
N MET A 214 -20.26 7.99 14.79
CA MET A 214 -19.60 9.22 14.35
C MET A 214 -20.09 10.43 15.18
N ASP A 215 -19.16 11.28 15.60
CA ASP A 215 -19.42 12.50 16.36
C ASP A 215 -18.96 13.71 15.56
N ALA A 216 -19.92 14.45 15.00
CA ALA A 216 -19.63 15.59 14.13
C ALA A 216 -18.86 16.71 14.87
N GLY A 217 -19.22 17.00 16.12
CA GLY A 217 -18.56 18.05 16.90
C GLY A 217 -17.11 17.70 17.20
N ALA A 218 -16.85 16.43 17.58
CA ALA A 218 -15.50 15.95 17.80
C ALA A 218 -14.68 15.89 16.50
N MET A 219 -15.28 15.47 15.38
CA MET A 219 -14.63 15.45 14.07
C MET A 219 -14.20 16.85 13.61
N VAL A 220 -15.10 17.83 13.69
CA VAL A 220 -14.80 19.23 13.34
C VAL A 220 -13.71 19.79 14.25
N SER A 221 -13.84 19.62 15.57
CA SER A 221 -12.86 20.14 16.54
C SER A 221 -11.46 19.55 16.32
N LEU A 222 -11.37 18.26 16.01
CA LEU A 222 -10.08 17.61 15.72
C LEU A 222 -9.55 18.03 14.34
N ALA A 223 -10.41 18.22 13.34
CA ALA A 223 -10.04 18.67 12.00
C ALA A 223 -9.33 20.03 11.99
N GLU A 224 -9.80 20.99 12.79
CA GLU A 224 -9.19 22.33 12.91
C GLU A 224 -7.73 22.26 13.37
N GLN A 225 -7.43 21.32 14.26
CA GLN A 225 -6.12 21.11 14.87
C GLN A 225 -5.27 20.06 14.14
N TRP A 226 -5.83 19.43 13.09
CA TRP A 226 -5.23 18.30 12.40
C TRP A 226 -4.03 18.70 11.55
N THR A 227 -2.99 17.88 11.62
CA THR A 227 -1.84 17.92 10.70
C THR A 227 -1.92 16.69 9.81
N THR A 228 -1.81 16.88 8.50
CA THR A 228 -1.86 15.79 7.51
C THR A 228 -0.87 14.68 7.85
N VAL A 229 -1.36 13.45 7.78
CA VAL A 229 -0.55 12.25 8.06
C VAL A 229 0.58 12.07 7.04
N PRO A 230 1.68 11.38 7.40
CA PRO A 230 2.76 11.06 6.46
C PRO A 230 2.28 10.30 5.22
N PRO A 231 3.08 10.28 4.13
CA PRO A 231 2.80 9.46 2.95
C PRO A 231 2.48 8.01 3.31
N GLN A 232 1.54 7.42 2.58
CA GLN A 232 1.16 6.03 2.81
C GLN A 232 2.25 5.09 2.30
N HIS A 233 2.65 4.14 3.12
CA HIS A 233 3.53 3.05 2.74
C HIS A 233 2.72 1.77 2.58
N ILE A 234 3.15 0.91 1.65
CA ILE A 234 2.54 -0.39 1.37
C ILE A 234 3.59 -1.47 1.55
N CYS A 235 3.51 -2.21 2.66
CA CYS A 235 4.39 -3.34 2.92
C CYS A 235 3.67 -4.65 2.58
N LYS A 236 4.23 -5.42 1.64
CA LYS A 236 3.73 -6.76 1.31
C LYS A 236 4.58 -7.81 1.99
N SER A 237 3.95 -8.75 2.69
CA SER A 237 4.65 -9.92 3.22
C SER A 237 5.12 -10.82 2.08
N ARG A 238 5.96 -11.81 2.42
CA ARG A 238 6.17 -12.96 1.53
C ARG A 238 4.83 -13.64 1.28
N GLU A 239 4.67 -14.12 0.05
CA GLU A 239 3.53 -14.94 -0.32
C GLU A 239 3.78 -16.39 0.12
N ASN A 240 2.79 -17.01 0.76
CA ASN A 240 2.84 -18.42 1.11
C ASN A 240 1.96 -19.18 0.12
N ASN A 241 2.60 -20.00 -0.71
CA ASN A 241 1.99 -20.82 -1.76
C ASN A 241 1.98 -22.32 -1.41
N GLU A 242 2.00 -22.65 -0.11
CA GLU A 242 1.93 -24.03 0.35
C GLU A 242 0.48 -24.49 0.48
N ASP A 243 0.12 -25.53 -0.26
CA ASP A 243 -1.19 -26.18 -0.15
C ASP A 243 -1.39 -26.75 1.27
N ARG A 244 -2.39 -26.21 1.98
CA ARG A 244 -2.79 -26.66 3.31
C ARG A 244 -4.22 -27.17 3.28
N LYS A 245 -4.38 -28.44 3.67
CA LYS A 245 -5.68 -29.11 3.72
C LYS A 245 -6.55 -28.52 4.83
N ILE A 246 -7.84 -28.34 4.52
CA ILE A 246 -8.88 -27.96 5.47
C ILE A 246 -9.84 -29.13 5.58
N GLU A 247 -9.85 -29.82 6.73
CA GLU A 247 -10.70 -31.00 6.91
C GLU A 247 -12.18 -30.62 6.96
N GLY A 248 -13.01 -31.54 6.44
CA GLY A 248 -14.47 -31.35 6.38
C GLY A 248 -15.21 -31.57 7.70
N THR A 249 -14.50 -31.93 8.78
CA THR A 249 -15.09 -32.13 10.11
C THR A 249 -15.56 -30.80 10.68
N TYR A 250 -16.80 -30.77 11.20
CA TYR A 250 -17.35 -29.58 11.86
C TYR A 250 -16.44 -29.13 13.02
N GLY A 251 -16.13 -27.84 13.08
CA GLY A 251 -15.24 -27.25 14.07
C GLY A 251 -13.74 -27.46 13.80
N TYR A 252 -13.36 -28.13 12.70
CA TYR A 252 -11.95 -28.23 12.33
C TYR A 252 -11.36 -26.83 12.11
N THR A 253 -10.16 -26.62 12.65
CA THR A 253 -9.43 -25.35 12.56
C THR A 253 -8.07 -25.61 11.93
N LEU A 254 -7.84 -25.03 10.75
CA LEU A 254 -6.50 -24.85 10.20
C LEU A 254 -5.91 -23.57 10.77
N ALA A 255 -4.78 -23.67 11.47
CA ALA A 255 -4.02 -22.50 11.93
C ALA A 255 -2.66 -22.45 11.22
N THR A 256 -2.33 -21.29 10.65
CA THR A 256 -1.03 -21.01 10.04
C THR A 256 -0.56 -19.61 10.45
N HIS A 257 0.72 -19.31 10.28
CA HIS A 257 1.29 -18.02 10.69
C HIS A 257 2.34 -17.51 9.71
N MET A 258 2.58 -16.20 9.78
CA MET A 258 3.70 -15.52 9.15
C MET A 258 4.38 -14.63 10.18
N ASP A 259 5.70 -14.73 10.27
CA ASP A 259 6.52 -13.77 11.01
C ASP A 259 6.94 -12.67 10.02
N VAL A 260 6.48 -11.44 10.26
CA VAL A 260 6.72 -10.29 9.38
C VAL A 260 7.51 -9.21 10.11
N ASN A 261 8.35 -8.47 9.39
CA ASN A 261 9.15 -7.37 9.94
C ASN A 261 8.58 -5.99 9.58
N GLY A 262 7.38 -5.91 9.01
CA GLY A 262 6.80 -4.63 8.56
C GLY A 262 7.63 -3.91 7.49
N CYS A 263 8.42 -4.65 6.69
CA CYS A 263 9.34 -4.09 5.70
C CYS A 263 10.39 -3.15 6.31
N ALA A 264 10.79 -3.41 7.56
CA ALA A 264 11.80 -2.65 8.28
C ALA A 264 13.09 -2.44 7.46
N GLY A 265 13.60 -1.21 7.46
CA GLY A 265 14.82 -0.83 6.73
C GLY A 265 14.62 -0.58 5.23
N THR A 266 13.39 -0.61 4.71
CA THR A 266 13.07 -0.29 3.31
C THR A 266 12.23 0.98 3.21
N ILE A 267 12.10 1.55 2.01
CA ILE A 267 11.23 2.72 1.76
C ILE A 267 9.75 2.45 2.05
N ASN A 268 9.34 1.17 2.05
CA ASN A 268 7.98 0.72 2.30
C ASN A 268 7.75 0.29 3.76
N GLU A 269 8.61 0.69 4.69
CA GLU A 269 8.47 0.33 6.11
C GLU A 269 7.13 0.82 6.67
N VAL A 270 6.37 -0.08 7.30
CA VAL A 270 5.11 0.23 7.99
C VAL A 270 5.27 -0.08 9.46
N ARG A 271 5.32 0.97 10.30
CA ARG A 271 5.40 0.85 11.77
C ARG A 271 4.04 1.05 12.45
N TYR A 272 3.19 1.89 11.88
CA TYR A 272 1.85 2.19 12.40
C TYR A 272 0.82 1.82 11.34
N LEU A 273 -0.02 0.84 11.65
CA LEU A 273 -1.01 0.30 10.72
C LEU A 273 -2.20 1.26 10.50
N GLU A 274 -2.69 1.27 9.27
CA GLU A 274 -3.98 1.82 8.85
C GLU A 274 -4.90 0.64 8.46
N HIS A 275 -4.67 0.09 7.27
CA HIS A 275 -5.42 -1.03 6.71
C HIS A 275 -4.56 -2.29 6.68
N VAL A 276 -5.17 -3.45 6.91
CA VAL A 276 -4.53 -4.75 6.70
C VAL A 276 -5.40 -5.59 5.77
N GLN A 277 -4.86 -6.00 4.63
CA GLN A 277 -5.50 -6.96 3.74
C GLN A 277 -4.85 -8.34 3.88
N CYS A 278 -5.68 -9.35 4.05
CA CYS A 278 -5.31 -10.76 3.97
C CYS A 278 -5.82 -11.30 2.63
N ARG A 279 -4.92 -11.41 1.65
CA ARG A 279 -5.24 -11.96 0.33
C ARG A 279 -5.21 -13.48 0.42
N ILE A 280 -6.31 -14.13 0.07
CA ILE A 280 -6.47 -15.59 0.22
C ILE A 280 -6.93 -16.18 -1.11
N THR A 281 -6.27 -17.26 -1.53
CA THR A 281 -6.78 -18.21 -2.52
C THR A 281 -7.10 -19.52 -1.81
N LEU A 282 -8.38 -19.90 -1.85
CA LEU A 282 -8.90 -21.01 -1.09
C LEU A 282 -10.12 -21.63 -1.76
N ARG A 283 -10.16 -22.97 -1.76
CA ARG A 283 -11.31 -23.76 -2.19
C ARG A 283 -11.88 -24.55 -1.03
N PHE A 284 -13.18 -24.41 -0.77
CA PHE A 284 -13.90 -25.17 0.25
C PHE A 284 -15.39 -25.22 -0.10
N PHE A 285 -16.04 -26.37 0.08
CA PHE A 285 -17.44 -26.53 -0.29
C PHE A 285 -18.28 -27.21 0.80
N PRO A 286 -19.40 -26.59 1.24
CA PRO A 286 -19.91 -25.26 0.83
C PRO A 286 -19.06 -24.12 1.40
N ARG A 287 -18.82 -23.07 0.61
CA ARG A 287 -17.97 -21.92 0.99
C ARG A 287 -18.48 -21.21 2.25
N GLY A 288 -19.81 -21.12 2.40
CA GLY A 288 -20.48 -20.52 3.55
C GLY A 288 -20.24 -21.19 4.90
N ASN A 289 -19.62 -22.37 4.94
CA ASN A 289 -19.20 -22.98 6.20
C ASN A 289 -17.96 -22.30 6.80
N LEU A 290 -17.18 -21.57 6.01
CA LEU A 290 -15.93 -21.02 6.45
C LEU A 290 -16.14 -19.87 7.42
N ARG A 291 -15.31 -19.85 8.46
CA ARG A 291 -15.03 -18.67 9.27
C ARG A 291 -13.53 -18.41 9.23
N ILE A 292 -13.14 -17.18 8.94
CA ILE A 292 -11.73 -16.81 8.79
C ILE A 292 -11.39 -15.74 9.82
N LEU A 293 -10.33 -15.96 10.59
CA LEU A 293 -9.85 -15.03 11.60
C LEU A 293 -8.38 -14.70 11.34
N LEU A 294 -8.02 -13.45 11.60
CA LEU A 294 -6.65 -12.96 11.58
C LEU A 294 -6.30 -12.35 12.93
N THR A 295 -5.20 -12.81 13.54
CA THR A 295 -4.70 -12.30 14.81
C THR A 295 -3.38 -11.56 14.59
N SER A 296 -3.30 -10.32 15.09
CA SER A 296 -2.11 -9.48 15.04
C SER A 296 -1.08 -9.85 16.11
N PRO A 297 0.19 -9.41 15.97
CA PRO A 297 1.23 -9.61 16.97
C PRO A 297 0.90 -9.01 18.34
N MET A 298 0.04 -8.00 18.39
CA MET A 298 -0.39 -7.34 19.63
C MET A 298 -1.60 -8.04 20.29
N GLY A 299 -2.06 -9.16 19.72
CA GLY A 299 -3.13 -10.00 20.28
C GLY A 299 -4.54 -9.63 19.84
N THR A 300 -4.71 -8.70 18.90
CA THR A 300 -6.02 -8.34 18.36
C THR A 300 -6.47 -9.42 17.39
N THR A 301 -7.69 -9.93 17.53
CA THR A 301 -8.26 -10.93 16.61
C THR A 301 -9.43 -10.35 15.84
N SER A 302 -9.31 -10.29 14.52
CA SER A 302 -10.35 -9.82 13.61
C SER A 302 -10.95 -10.98 12.83
N THR A 303 -12.27 -11.16 12.90
CA THR A 303 -13.00 -12.06 11.99
C THR A 303 -13.08 -11.41 10.60
N LEU A 304 -12.41 -12.01 9.63
CA LEU A 304 -12.36 -11.59 8.23
C LEU A 304 -13.55 -12.13 7.42
N LEU A 305 -14.08 -13.28 7.80
CA LEU A 305 -15.26 -13.87 7.18
C LEU A 305 -16.06 -14.58 8.26
N PHE A 306 -17.34 -14.24 8.36
CA PHE A 306 -18.32 -14.99 9.16
C PHE A 306 -18.93 -16.12 8.34
N GLU A 307 -19.47 -17.12 9.03
CA GLU A 307 -20.23 -18.18 8.39
C GLU A 307 -21.43 -17.59 7.64
N ARG A 308 -21.63 -18.00 6.38
CA ARG A 308 -22.73 -17.56 5.52
C ARG A 308 -23.61 -18.73 5.11
N PRO A 309 -24.62 -19.12 5.92
CA PRO A 309 -25.48 -20.28 5.69
C PRO A 309 -26.10 -20.40 4.29
N ARG A 310 -26.28 -19.32 3.53
CA ARG A 310 -26.86 -19.33 2.17
C ARG A 310 -25.82 -19.54 1.07
N ASP A 311 -24.54 -19.31 1.35
CA ASP A 311 -23.43 -19.51 0.43
C ASP A 311 -23.10 -20.99 0.24
N ILE A 312 -23.91 -21.64 -0.59
CA ILE A 312 -23.82 -23.06 -0.93
C ILE A 312 -23.20 -23.29 -2.31
N ILE A 313 -22.65 -22.23 -2.89
CA ILE A 313 -22.13 -22.23 -4.26
C ILE A 313 -20.80 -22.98 -4.26
N LYS A 314 -20.55 -23.69 -5.37
CA LYS A 314 -19.27 -24.36 -5.63
C LYS A 314 -18.29 -23.36 -6.26
N SER A 315 -17.95 -22.32 -5.51
CA SER A 315 -17.02 -21.26 -5.90
C SER A 315 -15.86 -21.16 -4.91
N ASN A 316 -14.75 -20.59 -5.37
CA ASN A 316 -13.53 -20.40 -4.59
C ASN A 316 -13.42 -18.95 -4.15
N PHE A 317 -12.59 -18.68 -3.15
CA PHE A 317 -11.94 -17.38 -3.03
C PHE A 317 -10.68 -17.44 -3.90
N ASP A 318 -10.57 -16.56 -4.88
CA ASP A 318 -9.40 -16.45 -5.74
C ASP A 318 -8.74 -15.09 -5.52
N ASP A 319 -7.56 -15.12 -4.89
CA ASP A 319 -6.79 -13.94 -4.51
C ASP A 319 -7.59 -12.82 -3.82
N TRP A 320 -8.62 -13.20 -3.06
CA TRP A 320 -9.61 -12.29 -2.47
C TRP A 320 -9.00 -11.49 -1.30
N PRO A 321 -9.01 -10.15 -1.35
CA PRO A 321 -8.30 -9.30 -0.39
C PRO A 321 -9.15 -8.93 0.82
N PHE A 322 -9.39 -9.86 1.76
CA PHE A 322 -10.15 -9.57 2.98
C PHE A 322 -9.52 -8.41 3.77
N LEU A 323 -10.25 -7.32 3.98
CA LEU A 323 -9.78 -6.12 4.67
C LEU A 323 -10.16 -6.14 6.15
N SER A 324 -9.24 -5.68 7.01
CA SER A 324 -9.52 -5.36 8.40
C SER A 324 -8.94 -4.00 8.77
N VAL A 325 -9.77 -3.13 9.34
CA VAL A 325 -9.37 -1.85 9.93
C VAL A 325 -9.14 -1.94 11.44
N HIS A 326 -9.48 -3.06 12.08
CA HIS A 326 -9.41 -3.20 13.55
C HIS A 326 -8.00 -3.05 14.16
N PHE A 327 -6.97 -3.24 13.35
CA PHE A 327 -5.57 -3.14 13.75
C PHE A 327 -5.03 -1.69 13.68
N TRP A 328 -5.88 -0.69 13.40
CA TRP A 328 -5.45 0.69 13.22
C TRP A 328 -4.63 1.21 14.41
N GLY A 329 -3.42 1.68 14.12
CA GLY A 329 -2.44 2.20 15.07
C GLY A 329 -1.52 1.14 15.70
N GLU A 330 -1.75 -0.16 15.47
CA GLU A 330 -0.86 -1.23 15.95
C GLU A 330 0.45 -1.30 15.15
N LYS A 331 1.42 -2.04 15.71
CA LYS A 331 2.67 -2.36 15.02
C LYS A 331 2.46 -3.50 14.04
N ALA A 332 3.01 -3.36 12.83
CA ALA A 332 2.95 -4.41 11.82
C ALA A 332 3.89 -5.60 12.13
N GLU A 333 5.05 -5.32 12.74
CA GLU A 333 6.08 -6.30 13.05
C GLU A 333 5.63 -7.35 14.07
N GLY A 334 5.93 -8.62 13.76
CA GLY A 334 5.76 -9.77 14.63
C GLY A 334 5.00 -10.91 13.96
N ARG A 335 4.46 -11.82 14.79
CA ARG A 335 3.74 -13.00 14.32
C ARG A 335 2.27 -12.69 14.05
N TRP A 336 1.85 -12.88 12.81
CA TRP A 336 0.44 -12.87 12.39
C TRP A 336 -0.07 -14.29 12.27
N THR A 337 -1.26 -14.56 12.82
CA THR A 337 -1.86 -15.91 12.78
C THR A 337 -3.16 -15.88 11.98
N LEU A 338 -3.24 -16.71 10.94
CA LEU A 338 -4.44 -16.95 10.15
C LEU A 338 -5.10 -18.24 10.63
N GLN A 339 -6.39 -18.16 10.96
CA GLN A 339 -7.21 -19.31 11.33
C GLN A 339 -8.36 -19.47 10.34
N ILE A 340 -8.52 -20.67 9.80
CA ILE A 340 -9.60 -21.03 8.89
C ILE A 340 -10.38 -22.16 9.52
N ILE A 341 -11.64 -21.90 9.83
CA ILE A 341 -12.51 -22.78 10.60
C ILE A 341 -13.65 -23.25 9.72
N ASN A 342 -13.93 -24.56 9.72
CA ASN A 342 -15.18 -25.10 9.22
C ASN A 342 -16.27 -24.94 10.31
N GLY A 343 -16.83 -23.74 10.41
CA GLY A 343 -17.80 -23.35 11.44
C GLY A 343 -19.26 -23.63 11.08
N GLY A 344 -19.57 -23.82 9.80
CA GLY A 344 -20.93 -24.12 9.35
C GLY A 344 -21.32 -25.58 9.52
N ARG A 345 -22.61 -25.82 9.82
CA ARG A 345 -23.16 -27.17 10.06
C ARG A 345 -23.49 -27.96 8.79
N ARG A 346 -23.34 -27.37 7.61
CA ARG A 346 -23.64 -28.08 6.36
C ARG A 346 -22.59 -29.16 6.12
N ARG A 347 -23.02 -30.28 5.56
CA ARG A 347 -22.15 -31.42 5.27
C ARG A 347 -21.10 -31.04 4.22
N VAL A 348 -19.84 -31.32 4.54
CA VAL A 348 -18.71 -31.17 3.63
C VAL A 348 -18.42 -32.52 2.99
N ASN A 349 -18.44 -32.58 1.66
CA ASN A 349 -18.24 -33.83 0.91
C ASN A 349 -16.78 -34.10 0.58
N GLN A 350 -15.95 -33.05 0.53
CA GLN A 350 -14.52 -33.14 0.21
C GLN A 350 -13.75 -32.10 1.03
N PRO A 351 -12.54 -32.43 1.51
CA PRO A 351 -11.66 -31.46 2.16
C PRO A 351 -11.38 -30.26 1.24
N GLY A 352 -11.29 -29.08 1.83
CA GLY A 352 -10.84 -27.89 1.13
C GLY A 352 -9.32 -27.74 1.15
N ILE A 353 -8.83 -26.72 0.45
CA ILE A 353 -7.41 -26.38 0.38
C ILE A 353 -7.27 -24.85 0.46
N LEU A 354 -6.43 -24.39 1.37
CA LEU A 354 -5.79 -23.08 1.32
C LEU A 354 -4.55 -23.22 0.44
N SER A 355 -4.53 -22.59 -0.74
CA SER A 355 -3.41 -22.73 -1.68
C SER A 355 -2.45 -21.55 -1.61
N LYS A 356 -2.97 -20.35 -1.34
CA LYS A 356 -2.17 -19.13 -1.29
C LYS A 356 -2.71 -18.17 -0.25
N TRP A 357 -1.81 -17.54 0.50
CA TRP A 357 -2.14 -16.32 1.23
C TRP A 357 -0.97 -15.35 1.37
N GLN A 358 -1.29 -14.06 1.50
CA GLN A 358 -0.34 -12.96 1.68
C GLN A 358 -0.97 -11.87 2.55
N LEU A 359 -0.17 -11.22 3.38
CA LEU A 359 -0.56 -10.03 4.12
C LEU A 359 -0.04 -8.77 3.42
N ILE A 360 -0.92 -7.77 3.29
CA ILE A 360 -0.57 -6.44 2.80
C ILE A 360 -0.91 -5.43 3.89
N PHE A 361 0.10 -4.73 4.36
CA PHE A 361 0.00 -3.71 5.39
C PHE A 361 0.06 -2.33 4.74
N TYR A 362 -0.93 -1.50 5.05
CA TYR A 362 -0.94 -0.09 4.70
C TYR A 362 -0.72 0.72 5.97
N GLY A 363 0.05 1.78 5.90
CA GLY A 363 0.28 2.63 7.06
C GLY A 363 1.45 3.58 6.88
N THR A 364 2.12 3.89 7.98
CA THR A 364 3.19 4.89 8.01
C THR A 364 4.42 4.39 8.75
N ALA A 365 5.61 4.82 8.32
CA ALA A 365 6.86 4.57 9.03
C ALA A 365 7.03 5.46 10.27
N VAL A 366 6.40 6.64 10.26
CA VAL A 366 6.49 7.66 11.31
C VAL A 366 5.13 7.79 11.98
N GLN A 367 5.12 8.10 13.29
CA GLN A 367 3.89 8.27 14.04
C GLN A 367 2.95 9.27 13.34
N PRO A 368 1.73 8.85 12.96
CA PRO A 368 0.89 9.62 12.04
C PRO A 368 0.23 10.84 12.69
N MET A 369 -0.04 10.79 14.01
CA MET A 369 -0.67 11.90 14.72
C MET A 369 0.36 12.88 15.29
N ARG A 370 0.26 14.14 14.87
CA ARG A 370 0.89 15.31 15.50
C ARG A 370 -0.15 16.44 15.54
N LEU A 371 -0.49 16.93 16.72
CA LEU A 371 -1.44 18.05 16.83
C LEU A 371 -0.71 19.37 16.58
N LYS A 372 -1.40 20.36 15.97
CA LYS A 372 -0.81 21.71 15.76
C LYS A 372 -0.31 22.34 17.06
N SER A 373 -0.98 22.09 18.19
CA SER A 373 -0.56 22.52 19.53
C SER A 373 0.81 21.97 19.94
N ASP A 374 1.17 20.78 19.49
CA ASP A 374 2.45 20.12 19.81
C ASP A 374 3.60 20.71 18.98
N LEU A 375 3.29 21.30 17.83
CA LEU A 375 4.25 22.03 16.99
C LEU A 375 4.52 23.44 17.52
N VAL A 376 3.53 24.08 18.15
CA VAL A 376 3.66 25.41 18.76
C VAL A 376 4.31 25.36 20.15
N SER A 377 4.21 24.22 20.86
CA SER A 377 4.81 24.02 22.19
C SER A 377 6.24 23.50 22.18
N GLN A 378 6.86 23.32 21.01
CA GLN A 378 8.32 23.24 20.94
C GLN A 378 8.88 24.66 21.13
N PRO A 379 9.63 24.93 22.22
CA PRO A 379 10.32 26.20 22.30
C PRO A 379 11.33 26.23 21.17
N ILE A 380 11.16 27.17 20.25
CA ILE A 380 12.26 27.65 19.43
C ILE A 380 13.32 28.09 20.44
N ARG A 381 14.36 27.27 20.63
CA ARG A 381 15.60 27.76 21.22
C ARG A 381 16.21 28.68 20.17
N ASP A 382 15.73 29.91 20.12
CA ASP A 382 16.53 30.99 19.58
C ASP A 382 17.82 31.00 20.40
N PRO A 383 19.01 31.01 19.77
CA PRO A 383 20.24 31.23 20.51
C PRO A 383 20.15 32.64 21.10
N VAL A 384 19.97 32.73 22.41
CA VAL A 384 20.12 33.97 23.14
C VAL A 384 21.57 34.40 22.99
N TYR A 385 21.82 35.32 22.06
CA TYR A 385 23.06 36.08 22.00
C TYR A 385 23.04 37.10 23.14
N THR A 386 23.57 36.72 24.29
CA THR A 386 23.96 37.69 25.32
C THR A 386 25.32 38.28 24.93
N PHE A 387 25.33 39.57 24.57
CA PHE A 387 26.56 40.33 24.47
C PHE A 387 27.19 40.46 25.88
N PRO A 388 28.50 40.20 26.04
CA PRO A 388 29.18 40.49 27.30
C PRO A 388 29.14 42.01 27.53
N THR A 389 28.64 42.41 28.71
CA THR A 389 28.83 43.77 29.22
C THR A 389 30.08 43.81 30.11
N GLU A 390 30.61 45.01 30.29
CA GLU A 390 31.95 45.36 30.77
C GLU A 390 32.27 45.02 32.25
N SER A 391 31.61 44.01 32.83
CA SER A 391 31.69 43.71 34.27
C SER A 391 32.38 42.38 34.65
N ASP A 392 32.89 41.59 33.71
CA ASP A 392 33.59 40.31 34.01
C ASP A 392 35.10 40.33 33.72
N LEU A 393 35.73 41.52 33.79
CA LEU A 393 37.19 41.64 33.78
C LEU A 393 37.76 41.47 35.19
N GLY A 394 37.95 40.21 35.59
CA GLY A 394 38.91 39.90 36.64
C GLY A 394 38.60 38.64 37.43
N GLN A 395 39.06 37.48 36.94
CA GLN A 395 39.72 36.43 37.72
C GLN A 395 40.18 35.23 36.84
N PRO A 396 41.16 34.43 37.29
CA PRO A 396 42.06 33.69 36.40
C PRO A 396 41.40 32.46 35.74
N ILE A 397 41.79 32.24 34.48
CA ILE A 397 41.36 31.13 33.64
C ILE A 397 41.87 29.81 34.23
N ASN A 398 40.94 28.95 34.65
CA ASN A 398 41.22 27.55 34.93
C ASN A 398 40.96 26.75 33.64
N THR A 399 42.02 26.36 32.95
CA THR A 399 41.97 25.56 31.72
C THR A 399 41.68 24.10 32.05
N ASP A 400 40.42 23.73 32.23
CA ASP A 400 40.02 22.31 32.20
C ASP A 400 38.54 22.08 31.81
N GLN A 401 38.01 22.92 30.93
CA GLN A 401 36.67 22.74 30.35
C GLN A 401 36.65 22.91 28.82
N PHE A 402 37.79 22.62 28.17
CA PHE A 402 37.95 22.69 26.71
C PHE A 402 38.36 21.37 26.06
N SER A 403 37.99 20.24 26.67
CA SER A 403 38.25 18.89 26.14
C SER A 403 37.02 18.19 25.55
N SER A 404 35.87 18.86 25.47
CA SER A 404 34.61 18.24 24.97
C SER A 404 34.08 18.80 23.64
N PHE A 405 34.78 19.73 22.99
CA PHE A 405 34.27 20.42 21.80
C PHE A 405 35.09 20.24 20.51
N LEU A 406 36.04 19.31 20.49
CA LEU A 406 36.73 18.91 19.26
C LEU A 406 36.08 17.65 18.68
N ASN A 407 34.87 17.73 18.11
CA ASN A 407 34.44 16.91 16.96
C ASN A 407 32.96 17.11 16.53
N PHE A 408 32.66 18.27 15.94
CA PHE A 408 31.65 18.34 14.87
C PHE A 408 32.27 19.10 13.71
N GLN A 409 32.81 18.37 12.73
CA GLN A 409 33.29 18.93 11.48
C GLN A 409 32.20 18.83 10.41
N ASN A 410 32.08 19.95 9.68
CA ASN A 410 31.21 20.25 8.57
C ASN A 410 31.08 19.13 7.52
N LEU A 411 29.84 18.93 7.05
CA LEU A 411 29.53 18.05 5.93
C LEU A 411 29.62 18.79 4.59
N TYR A 412 30.81 19.29 4.23
CA TYR A 412 31.22 19.51 2.84
C TYR A 412 32.75 19.46 2.75
N THR A 413 33.25 18.66 1.80
CA THR A 413 34.65 18.49 1.29
C THR A 413 35.53 17.36 1.86
N GLY A 414 35.76 16.32 1.02
CA GLY A 414 37.12 15.88 0.65
C GLY A 414 37.79 14.68 1.36
N ALA A 415 37.67 13.49 0.73
CA ALA A 415 38.67 12.41 0.56
C ALA A 415 39.65 11.98 1.69
N GLY A 416 39.70 10.66 1.97
CA GLY A 416 40.92 9.97 2.43
C GLY A 416 40.73 8.80 3.41
N SER A 417 40.83 7.56 2.88
CA SER A 417 41.07 6.25 3.53
C SER A 417 42.24 6.25 4.56
N ASN A 418 42.32 5.46 5.65
CA ASN A 418 42.08 4.02 5.85
C ASN A 418 42.14 3.63 7.38
N PRO A 419 41.79 2.37 7.75
CA PRO A 419 41.68 1.88 9.13
C PRO A 419 42.91 1.07 9.63
N GLU A 420 43.01 0.90 10.95
CA GLU A 420 43.92 -0.08 11.60
C GLU A 420 43.14 -1.21 12.29
N GLN A 421 43.84 -2.34 12.44
CA GLN A 421 43.35 -3.72 12.55
C GLN A 421 42.85 -4.16 13.94
N ALA A 422 41.98 -5.18 13.93
CA ALA A 422 41.86 -6.13 15.04
C ALA A 422 42.18 -7.55 14.55
N VAL A 423 42.95 -8.26 15.37
CA VAL A 423 43.56 -9.58 15.16
C VAL A 423 42.64 -10.69 15.63
N THR A 424 42.60 -11.82 14.91
CA THR A 424 42.55 -13.17 15.52
C THR A 424 43.34 -14.19 14.70
N THR A 425 43.95 -15.12 15.42
CA THR A 425 45.04 -16.04 15.05
C THR A 425 44.54 -17.45 14.72
N VAL A 426 45.17 -18.12 13.74
CA VAL A 426 45.54 -19.56 13.85
C VAL A 426 46.86 -19.80 13.12
N ASP A 427 47.72 -20.56 13.79
CA ASP A 427 49.14 -20.80 13.54
C ASP A 427 49.53 -21.31 12.14
N GLY A 428 50.56 -20.68 11.58
CA GLY A 428 51.52 -21.32 10.69
C GLY A 428 52.91 -20.96 11.20
N HIS A 429 53.73 -21.98 11.49
CA HIS A 429 55.09 -21.80 12.02
C HIS A 429 55.86 -20.66 11.33
N ASN A 430 56.41 -19.82 12.20
CA ASN A 430 57.20 -18.62 11.94
C ASN A 430 58.22 -18.75 10.80
N ILE A 431 58.08 -17.87 9.80
CA ILE A 431 59.20 -17.10 9.25
C ILE A 431 58.82 -15.60 9.37
N PRO A 432 59.65 -14.74 9.98
CA PRO A 432 59.22 -13.37 10.35
C PRO A 432 59.31 -12.36 9.20
N THR A 433 58.20 -11.66 9.00
CA THR A 433 58.01 -10.30 8.44
C THR A 433 58.34 -9.99 6.96
N PRO A 434 57.53 -9.13 6.30
CA PRO A 434 57.20 -9.25 4.88
C PRO A 434 57.63 -8.00 4.11
N GLN A 435 58.72 -8.08 3.35
CA GLN A 435 58.77 -7.41 2.06
C GLN A 435 58.21 -8.42 1.06
N ARG A 436 56.93 -8.32 0.71
CA ARG A 436 56.37 -9.05 -0.44
C ARG A 436 56.97 -8.46 -1.71
N GLN A 437 58.21 -8.84 -2.01
CA GLN A 437 58.76 -8.74 -3.35
C GLN A 437 58.34 -10.01 -4.09
N ASN A 438 57.58 -9.86 -5.17
CA ASN A 438 57.14 -11.00 -5.97
C ASN A 438 58.32 -11.45 -6.84
N VAL A 439 59.14 -12.33 -6.29
CA VAL A 439 60.31 -12.86 -7.00
C VAL A 439 59.94 -14.19 -7.63
N MET A 440 60.02 -14.27 -8.97
CA MET A 440 60.03 -15.56 -9.68
C MET A 440 61.43 -15.82 -10.22
N ALA A 441 61.96 -17.01 -10.01
CA ALA A 441 63.25 -17.42 -10.57
C ALA A 441 63.10 -17.76 -12.06
N ASP A 442 64.00 -17.23 -12.91
CA ASP A 442 64.13 -17.67 -14.30
C ASP A 442 64.92 -19.00 -14.40
N SER A 443 64.94 -19.60 -15.60
CA SER A 443 65.63 -20.86 -15.89
C SER A 443 67.15 -20.85 -15.65
N ASN A 444 67.74 -19.69 -15.32
CA ASN A 444 69.16 -19.49 -14.99
C ASN A 444 69.39 -19.07 -13.52
N ASN A 445 68.38 -19.23 -12.66
CA ASN A 445 68.49 -19.01 -11.21
C ASN A 445 68.82 -17.55 -10.80
N LYS A 446 68.50 -16.56 -11.66
CA LYS A 446 68.52 -15.15 -11.29
C LYS A 446 67.19 -14.73 -10.67
N LEU A 447 67.25 -14.10 -9.50
CA LEU A 447 66.10 -13.49 -8.82
C LEU A 447 65.75 -12.18 -9.53
N VAL A 448 64.67 -12.18 -10.32
CA VAL A 448 64.18 -11.01 -11.02
C VAL A 448 62.88 -10.55 -10.34
N LEU A 449 62.85 -9.28 -9.93
CA LEU A 449 61.65 -8.66 -9.37
C LEU A 449 60.63 -8.42 -10.48
N HIS A 450 59.39 -8.82 -10.24
CA HIS A 450 58.28 -8.44 -11.11
C HIS A 450 57.23 -7.70 -10.31
N ASP A 451 56.79 -6.57 -10.85
CA ASP A 451 55.66 -5.85 -10.33
C ASP A 451 54.39 -6.70 -10.48
N CYS A 452 53.48 -6.57 -9.51
CA CYS A 452 52.16 -7.19 -9.62
C CYS A 452 51.38 -6.60 -10.77
N ASP A 453 50.38 -7.35 -11.22
CA ASP A 453 49.36 -6.79 -12.10
C ASP A 453 48.70 -5.56 -11.41
N PRO A 454 48.46 -4.45 -12.13
CA PRO A 454 47.85 -3.23 -11.58
C PRO A 454 46.49 -3.42 -10.91
N GLU A 455 45.80 -4.52 -11.22
CA GLU A 455 44.50 -4.88 -10.64
C GLU A 455 44.59 -5.70 -9.35
N CYS A 456 45.80 -6.06 -8.89
CA CYS A 456 46.02 -6.63 -7.56
C CYS A 456 46.00 -5.51 -6.51
N ASP A 457 45.42 -5.79 -5.33
CA ASP A 457 45.37 -4.83 -4.23
C ASP A 457 46.70 -4.76 -3.44
N SER A 458 46.72 -3.98 -2.35
CA SER A 458 47.90 -3.82 -1.51
C SER A 458 48.33 -5.10 -0.77
N GLN A 459 47.54 -6.18 -0.82
CA GLN A 459 47.96 -7.47 -0.29
C GLN A 459 48.96 -8.16 -1.23
N GLY A 460 49.07 -7.76 -2.49
CA GLY A 460 50.09 -8.26 -3.42
C GLY A 460 49.64 -9.47 -4.25
N CYS A 461 50.61 -10.13 -4.91
CA CYS A 461 50.36 -11.17 -5.89
C CYS A 461 51.33 -12.34 -5.71
N TYR A 462 50.95 -13.50 -6.24
CA TYR A 462 51.83 -14.67 -6.33
C TYR A 462 52.21 -14.99 -7.78
N GLY A 463 51.82 -14.12 -8.72
CA GLY A 463 52.38 -14.13 -10.06
C GLY A 463 52.10 -12.86 -10.88
N ARG A 464 52.40 -12.92 -12.20
CA ARG A 464 52.47 -11.73 -13.07
C ARG A 464 51.14 -11.33 -13.69
N GLY A 465 50.17 -12.23 -13.75
CA GLY A 465 48.89 -11.98 -14.41
C GLY A 465 47.77 -11.55 -13.46
N PRO A 466 46.67 -11.00 -13.99
CA PRO A 466 45.52 -10.55 -13.19
C PRO A 466 44.76 -11.70 -12.52
N THR A 467 45.12 -12.95 -12.83
CA THR A 467 44.61 -14.17 -12.18
C THR A 467 45.40 -14.62 -10.96
N GLN A 468 46.53 -13.97 -10.68
CA GLN A 468 47.50 -14.38 -9.67
C GLN A 468 47.63 -13.34 -8.55
N CYS A 469 46.56 -12.60 -8.30
CA CYS A 469 46.44 -11.67 -7.17
C CYS A 469 45.97 -12.39 -5.91
N VAL A 470 46.43 -11.94 -4.74
CA VAL A 470 45.90 -12.42 -3.45
C VAL A 470 44.49 -11.87 -3.22
N ALA A 471 44.27 -10.60 -3.59
CA ALA A 471 42.96 -9.97 -3.65
C ALA A 471 42.93 -8.91 -4.76
N CYS A 472 41.72 -8.64 -5.28
CA CYS A 472 41.52 -7.69 -6.37
C CYS A 472 41.33 -6.28 -5.84
N LYS A 473 41.97 -5.31 -6.50
CA LYS A 473 41.87 -3.89 -6.17
C LYS A 473 40.48 -3.32 -6.42
N HIS A 474 39.83 -3.74 -7.51
CA HIS A 474 38.51 -3.26 -7.91
C HIS A 474 37.48 -4.39 -7.86
N TYR A 475 37.41 -5.23 -8.90
CA TYR A 475 36.41 -6.29 -8.99
C TYR A 475 37.03 -7.63 -9.35
N ARG A 476 36.37 -8.70 -8.90
CA ARG A 476 36.73 -10.07 -9.24
C ARG A 476 35.71 -10.66 -10.20
N LEU A 477 36.17 -11.13 -11.36
CA LEU A 477 35.41 -11.95 -12.28
C LEU A 477 36.04 -13.34 -12.31
N ASP A 478 35.34 -14.32 -11.74
CA ASP A 478 35.87 -15.66 -11.45
C ASP A 478 37.18 -15.60 -10.66
N ASN A 479 38.31 -15.95 -11.29
CA ASN A 479 39.66 -15.86 -10.71
C ASN A 479 40.48 -14.69 -11.24
N THR A 480 39.90 -13.77 -12.02
CA THR A 480 40.61 -12.65 -12.65
C THR A 480 40.19 -11.32 -12.02
N CYS A 481 41.17 -10.51 -11.65
CA CYS A 481 40.92 -9.14 -11.21
C CYS A 481 40.73 -8.22 -12.41
N VAL A 482 39.67 -7.42 -12.38
CA VAL A 482 39.29 -6.50 -13.46
C VAL A 482 38.96 -5.12 -12.89
N SER A 483 39.32 -4.08 -13.62
CA SER A 483 39.06 -2.68 -13.23
C SER A 483 37.58 -2.30 -13.31
N ARG A 484 36.83 -2.96 -14.21
CA ARG A 484 35.37 -2.85 -14.36
C ARG A 484 34.81 -4.21 -14.74
N CYS A 485 33.63 -4.53 -14.25
CA CYS A 485 32.91 -5.71 -14.69
C CYS A 485 32.62 -5.61 -16.19
N PRO A 486 32.94 -6.64 -16.99
CA PRO A 486 32.67 -6.62 -18.42
C PRO A 486 31.16 -6.61 -18.71
N PRO A 487 30.76 -6.27 -19.94
CA PRO A 487 29.37 -6.43 -20.39
C PRO A 487 28.83 -7.82 -20.03
N ARG A 488 27.52 -7.90 -19.77
CA ARG A 488 26.80 -9.04 -19.17
C ARG A 488 27.08 -9.27 -17.69
N SER A 489 27.80 -8.36 -17.02
CA SER A 489 27.97 -8.44 -15.58
C SER A 489 27.95 -7.09 -14.89
N PHE A 490 27.64 -7.08 -13.59
CA PHE A 490 27.62 -5.90 -12.73
C PHE A 490 28.30 -6.19 -11.39
N PRO A 491 28.88 -5.19 -10.73
CA PRO A 491 29.53 -5.40 -9.44
C PRO A 491 28.50 -5.61 -8.33
N ASN A 492 28.62 -6.72 -7.59
CA ASN A 492 27.84 -6.92 -6.38
C ASN A 492 28.44 -6.13 -5.18
N GLN A 493 27.74 -6.10 -4.05
CA GLN A 493 28.20 -5.42 -2.82
C GLN A 493 29.53 -5.95 -2.26
N GLY A 494 29.96 -7.15 -2.66
CA GLY A 494 31.23 -7.78 -2.28
C GLY A 494 32.35 -7.62 -3.31
N GLY A 495 32.20 -6.76 -4.32
CA GLY A 495 33.22 -6.54 -5.35
C GLY A 495 33.40 -7.70 -6.34
N VAL A 496 32.41 -8.58 -6.46
CA VAL A 496 32.41 -9.68 -7.43
C VAL A 496 31.45 -9.35 -8.58
N CYS A 497 31.90 -9.54 -9.81
CA CYS A 497 31.07 -9.35 -10.98
C CYS A 497 30.03 -10.47 -11.08
N TRP A 498 28.75 -10.11 -10.99
CA TRP A 498 27.60 -11.01 -11.11
C TRP A 498 26.94 -10.86 -12.47
N PRO A 499 26.38 -11.93 -13.04
CA PRO A 499 25.76 -11.86 -14.35
C PRO A 499 24.51 -10.97 -14.34
N CYS A 500 24.32 -10.22 -15.41
CA CYS A 500 23.08 -9.52 -15.71
C CYS A 500 21.96 -10.50 -16.06
N HIS A 501 20.71 -10.01 -16.08
CA HIS A 501 19.62 -10.72 -16.73
C HIS A 501 19.96 -10.97 -18.22
N GLU A 502 19.49 -12.09 -18.78
CA GLU A 502 19.88 -12.56 -20.12
C GLU A 502 19.53 -11.59 -21.26
N SER A 503 18.53 -10.74 -21.05
CA SER A 503 18.10 -9.71 -22.01
C SER A 503 18.92 -8.42 -21.94
N CYS A 504 19.73 -8.20 -20.89
CA CYS A 504 20.59 -7.03 -20.79
C CYS A 504 21.99 -7.31 -21.40
N GLU A 505 22.58 -6.29 -22.03
CA GLU A 505 24.00 -6.27 -22.39
C GLU A 505 24.84 -5.59 -21.30
N THR A 506 24.32 -4.55 -20.65
CA THR A 506 24.89 -3.99 -19.42
C THR A 506 23.77 -3.74 -18.42
N CYS A 507 24.07 -3.85 -17.13
CA CYS A 507 23.07 -3.73 -16.08
C CYS A 507 23.65 -3.09 -14.81
N ALA A 508 22.77 -2.53 -14.00
CA ALA A 508 23.07 -2.05 -12.65
C ALA A 508 22.74 -3.11 -11.57
N GLY A 509 22.08 -4.20 -11.95
CA GLY A 509 21.58 -5.25 -11.07
C GLY A 509 21.22 -6.53 -11.81
N ALA A 510 20.94 -7.60 -11.06
CA ALA A 510 20.62 -8.92 -11.62
C ALA A 510 19.17 -9.03 -12.16
N GLY A 511 18.31 -8.07 -11.83
CA GLY A 511 16.90 -8.05 -12.23
C GLY A 511 16.72 -7.71 -13.71
N GLN A 512 15.59 -8.15 -14.27
CA GLN A 512 15.20 -7.83 -15.65
C GLN A 512 14.88 -6.33 -15.85
N ASP A 513 14.59 -5.62 -14.76
CA ASP A 513 14.30 -4.17 -14.64
C ASP A 513 15.55 -3.34 -14.28
N SER A 514 16.73 -3.95 -14.35
CA SER A 514 17.99 -3.30 -14.01
C SER A 514 18.90 -3.14 -15.24
N CYS A 515 18.36 -3.22 -16.45
CA CYS A 515 19.13 -3.11 -17.69
C CYS A 515 19.49 -1.65 -18.00
N LEU A 516 20.78 -1.41 -18.23
CA LEU A 516 21.30 -0.13 -18.73
C LEU A 516 21.39 -0.12 -20.25
N THR A 517 21.74 -1.26 -20.86
CA THR A 517 21.69 -1.48 -22.31
C THR A 517 21.22 -2.89 -22.61
N CYS A 518 20.66 -3.11 -23.80
CA CYS A 518 20.06 -4.38 -24.17
C CYS A 518 20.95 -5.27 -25.01
N ALA A 519 20.77 -6.58 -24.84
CA ALA A 519 21.35 -7.61 -25.69
C ALA A 519 20.96 -7.38 -27.16
N PRO A 520 21.75 -7.90 -28.13
CA PRO A 520 21.35 -7.89 -29.53
C PRO A 520 19.93 -8.45 -29.72
N ALA A 521 19.17 -7.86 -30.65
CA ALA A 521 17.75 -8.16 -30.91
C ALA A 521 16.76 -7.83 -29.78
N HIS A 522 17.17 -7.04 -28.77
CA HIS A 522 16.27 -6.51 -27.75
C HIS A 522 16.28 -4.97 -27.78
N LEU A 523 15.13 -4.39 -27.47
CA LEU A 523 14.85 -2.96 -27.41
C LEU A 523 14.78 -2.52 -25.95
N HIS A 524 15.38 -1.37 -25.65
CA HIS A 524 15.40 -0.81 -24.29
C HIS A 524 14.15 0.01 -24.02
N VAL A 525 13.36 -0.38 -23.02
CA VAL A 525 12.22 0.40 -22.55
C VAL A 525 12.74 1.43 -21.56
N THR A 526 12.79 2.70 -21.99
CA THR A 526 13.65 3.73 -21.38
C THR A 526 13.32 4.08 -19.93
N ASP A 527 12.06 3.99 -19.55
CA ASP A 527 11.52 4.35 -18.22
C ASP A 527 11.33 3.15 -17.29
N LEU A 528 11.16 1.94 -17.85
CA LEU A 528 11.06 0.70 -17.08
C LEU A 528 12.43 0.02 -16.87
N ALA A 529 13.48 0.46 -17.57
CA ALA A 529 14.81 -0.15 -17.54
C ALA A 529 14.82 -1.67 -17.85
N VAL A 530 13.88 -2.11 -18.71
CA VAL A 530 13.73 -3.49 -19.17
C VAL A 530 14.12 -3.62 -20.64
N CYS A 531 14.66 -4.78 -21.02
CA CYS A 531 14.94 -5.14 -22.40
C CYS A 531 13.94 -6.20 -22.92
N LEU A 532 13.22 -5.89 -24.00
CA LEU A 532 12.21 -6.75 -24.62
C LEU A 532 12.47 -6.91 -26.12
N GLN A 533 12.01 -8.00 -26.73
CA GLN A 533 12.16 -8.21 -28.18
C GLN A 533 11.17 -7.38 -29.01
N VAL A 534 10.04 -6.99 -28.41
CA VAL A 534 8.99 -6.19 -29.03
C VAL A 534 8.55 -5.13 -28.01
N CYS A 535 8.30 -3.91 -28.47
CA CYS A 535 7.80 -2.86 -27.59
C CYS A 535 6.40 -3.22 -27.04
N PRO A 536 6.17 -3.01 -25.74
CA PRO A 536 4.86 -3.25 -25.15
C PRO A 536 3.84 -2.22 -25.66
N GLU A 537 2.55 -2.52 -25.52
CA GLU A 537 1.49 -1.56 -25.85
C GLU A 537 1.66 -0.24 -25.10
N GLY A 538 1.36 0.88 -25.76
CA GLY A 538 1.63 2.23 -25.24
C GLY A 538 3.06 2.74 -25.49
N TYR A 539 3.89 2.01 -26.24
CA TYR A 539 5.24 2.43 -26.63
C TYR A 539 5.43 2.24 -28.14
N TYR A 540 6.15 3.16 -28.77
CA TYR A 540 6.60 2.96 -30.16
C TYR A 540 8.08 2.58 -30.20
N GLU A 541 8.44 1.81 -31.22
CA GLU A 541 9.81 1.43 -31.50
C GLU A 541 10.54 2.57 -32.20
N ASN A 542 11.59 3.07 -31.55
CA ASN A 542 12.54 3.98 -32.17
C ASN A 542 13.68 3.17 -32.81
N TYR A 543 13.65 3.06 -34.14
CA TYR A 543 14.61 2.27 -34.93
C TYR A 543 16.04 2.81 -34.88
N ASP A 544 16.22 4.13 -34.71
CA ASP A 544 17.54 4.75 -34.70
C ASP A 544 18.34 4.36 -33.45
N ASN A 545 17.66 4.34 -32.31
CA ASN A 545 18.29 4.09 -31.00
C ASN A 545 18.00 2.69 -30.43
N LYS A 546 17.16 1.88 -31.10
CA LYS A 546 16.69 0.56 -30.63
C LYS A 546 16.05 0.65 -29.23
N THR A 547 15.19 1.64 -29.04
CA THR A 547 14.50 1.91 -27.78
C THR A 547 13.00 1.90 -27.95
N CYS A 548 12.28 1.46 -26.92
CA CYS A 548 10.84 1.65 -26.80
C CYS A 548 10.60 2.94 -26.04
N VAL A 549 9.96 3.90 -26.70
CA VAL A 549 9.67 5.22 -26.13
C VAL A 549 8.17 5.28 -25.85
N PRO A 550 7.75 5.71 -24.64
CA PRO A 550 6.34 5.79 -24.32
C PRO A 550 5.63 6.78 -25.23
N CYS A 551 4.40 6.46 -25.61
CA CYS A 551 3.52 7.38 -26.31
C CYS A 551 3.20 8.60 -25.43
N GLU A 552 2.89 9.72 -26.08
CA GLU A 552 2.43 10.91 -25.37
C GLU A 552 1.10 10.61 -24.66
N ALA A 553 0.82 11.34 -23.58
CA ALA A 553 -0.37 11.13 -22.78
C ALA A 553 -1.64 11.12 -23.65
N ASN A 554 -2.58 10.22 -23.32
CA ASN A 554 -3.85 9.97 -24.01
C ASN A 554 -3.79 9.03 -25.22
N CYS A 555 -2.60 8.61 -25.64
CA CYS A 555 -2.45 7.71 -26.78
C CYS A 555 -2.29 6.26 -26.34
N GLY A 556 -3.18 5.40 -26.85
CA GLY A 556 -3.14 3.96 -26.57
C GLY A 556 -2.07 3.25 -27.40
N SER A 557 -1.83 3.73 -28.62
CA SER A 557 -0.68 3.35 -29.44
C SER A 557 -0.22 4.54 -30.28
N CYS A 558 1.06 4.59 -30.58
CA CYS A 558 1.68 5.62 -31.41
C CYS A 558 2.71 4.99 -32.36
N GLN A 559 3.05 5.71 -33.43
CA GLN A 559 3.96 5.26 -34.46
C GLN A 559 4.92 6.38 -34.86
N ASP A 560 6.20 6.05 -35.11
CA ASP A 560 7.30 6.94 -35.53
C ASP A 560 7.70 8.03 -34.53
N ARG A 561 6.76 8.62 -33.78
CA ARG A 561 6.98 9.66 -32.77
C ARG A 561 5.93 9.56 -31.65
N PRO A 562 6.24 10.03 -30.41
CA PRO A 562 5.33 9.88 -29.27
C PRO A 562 3.98 10.58 -29.47
N ASP A 563 3.95 11.66 -30.23
CA ASP A 563 2.80 12.54 -30.48
C ASP A 563 1.96 12.13 -31.71
N TYR A 564 2.35 11.05 -32.40
CA TYR A 564 1.62 10.54 -33.57
C TYR A 564 0.87 9.27 -33.21
N CYS A 565 -0.37 9.46 -32.79
CA CYS A 565 -1.18 8.41 -32.22
C CYS A 565 -1.92 7.66 -33.31
N THR A 566 -1.84 6.33 -33.23
CA THR A 566 -2.53 5.40 -34.12
C THR A 566 -3.77 4.82 -33.48
N SER A 567 -3.83 4.83 -32.14
CA SER A 567 -5.05 4.61 -31.37
C SER A 567 -5.03 5.44 -30.09
N CYS A 568 -6.23 5.75 -29.61
CA CYS A 568 -6.40 6.48 -28.36
C CYS A 568 -6.72 5.54 -27.20
N GLU A 569 -6.39 5.96 -25.98
CA GLU A 569 -6.84 5.24 -24.80
C GLU A 569 -8.38 5.18 -24.76
N HIS A 570 -8.93 4.04 -24.30
CA HIS A 570 -10.32 3.60 -24.44
C HIS A 570 -11.41 4.58 -23.96
N HIS A 571 -11.66 5.70 -24.64
CA HIS A 571 -12.71 6.72 -24.40
C HIS A 571 -12.39 8.07 -25.07
N LEU A 572 -11.22 8.21 -25.69
CA LEU A 572 -10.75 9.43 -26.33
C LEU A 572 -10.93 9.34 -27.83
N VAL A 573 -11.29 10.45 -28.47
CA VAL A 573 -11.52 10.53 -29.91
C VAL A 573 -10.25 10.97 -30.61
N MET A 574 -9.88 10.25 -31.68
CA MET A 574 -8.70 10.58 -32.47
C MET A 574 -9.05 11.65 -33.51
N HIS A 575 -8.30 12.75 -33.52
CA HIS A 575 -8.37 13.76 -34.57
C HIS A 575 -6.94 14.18 -34.95
N GLU A 576 -6.60 14.09 -36.24
CA GLU A 576 -5.26 14.42 -36.76
C GLU A 576 -4.10 13.78 -35.97
N HIS A 577 -4.21 12.47 -35.69
CA HIS A 577 -3.22 11.69 -34.93
C HIS A 577 -3.01 12.13 -33.48
N LYS A 578 -3.96 12.88 -32.92
CA LYS A 578 -3.99 13.23 -31.50
C LYS A 578 -5.29 12.79 -30.86
N CYS A 579 -5.20 12.45 -29.58
CA CYS A 579 -6.31 11.95 -28.80
C CYS A 579 -6.90 13.06 -27.94
N PHE A 580 -8.19 13.33 -28.13
CA PHE A 580 -8.92 14.37 -27.42
C PHE A 580 -10.04 13.77 -26.58
N SER A 581 -10.36 14.43 -25.46
CA SER A 581 -11.46 14.03 -24.58
C SER A 581 -12.85 14.30 -25.15
N SER A 582 -12.94 15.11 -26.20
CA SER A 582 -14.16 15.40 -26.94
C SER A 582 -13.81 15.91 -28.34
N CYS A 583 -14.75 15.82 -29.28
CA CYS A 583 -14.57 16.35 -30.63
C CYS A 583 -14.25 17.85 -30.60
N PRO A 584 -13.15 18.31 -31.22
CA PRO A 584 -12.87 19.74 -31.40
C PRO A 584 -14.03 20.50 -32.06
N LEU A 585 -14.07 21.82 -31.89
CA LEU A 585 -15.08 22.67 -32.52
C LEU A 585 -15.12 22.42 -34.03
N HIS A 586 -16.32 22.19 -34.57
CA HIS A 586 -16.59 21.85 -35.98
C HIS A 586 -16.25 20.41 -36.42
N THR A 587 -16.04 19.46 -35.49
CA THR A 587 -15.88 18.02 -35.80
C THR A 587 -16.98 17.18 -35.13
N TYR A 588 -17.14 15.93 -35.57
CA TYR A 588 -18.12 14.97 -35.02
C TYR A 588 -17.52 13.56 -35.01
N GLU A 589 -18.00 12.70 -34.10
CA GLU A 589 -17.51 11.34 -33.91
C GLU A 589 -18.17 10.38 -34.92
N THR A 590 -17.38 9.48 -35.52
CA THR A 590 -17.86 8.40 -36.40
C THR A 590 -17.59 7.03 -35.78
N GLU A 591 -18.46 6.05 -36.00
CA GLU A 591 -18.34 4.71 -35.40
C GLU A 591 -17.27 3.81 -36.07
N GLU A 592 -16.38 4.34 -36.89
CA GLU A 592 -15.50 3.54 -37.77
C GLU A 592 -14.26 2.91 -37.09
N TYR A 593 -14.00 3.19 -35.81
CA TYR A 593 -12.86 2.60 -35.08
C TYR A 593 -13.24 2.17 -33.66
N LYS A 594 -14.03 1.10 -33.54
CA LYS A 594 -14.18 0.32 -32.30
C LYS A 594 -13.36 -0.96 -32.37
#